data_AF-A0A351SRI7-F1
#
_entry.id   AF-A0A351SRI7-F1
#
_cell.length_a   1.000
_cell.length_b   1.000
_cell.length_c   1.000
_cell.angle_alpha   90.00
_cell.angle_beta   90.00
_cell.angle_gamma   90.00
#
_symmetry.space_group_name_H-M   'P 1'
#
loop_
_entity.id
_entity.type
_entity.pdbx_description
1 polymer ?
#
loop_
_entity_poly.entity_id
_entity_poly.type
_entity_poly.pdbx_seq_one_letter_code
_entity_poly.pdbx_strand_id
1 'polypeptide(L)'
;MKIERIILFCLLFLNCATIFTFSNQNGSDSSSLSGAVATKLVDTYSNAKNKTFSHAQKNKITKSTKAVVRKSAHFLEYFTLGIIFYLLMRNYRISHPVISTIGFVFAFAITDEIHQFFIADRAARLFDVAIDTAGDTVGALISIAIFNPSIRTFEKISYEQFAKDIADDRGLYESFELPMRDTKSTAGYDIYLLENISLKPGETKKIPTGIKCRFQKNEVLLLIVRSSMGFLHNLRLVNQVGIIDADYYDNIDNEGHIWIKIQNEGDKKVTLKKGEAIVQGIFMKYMLTSPDRRLDKQVRSDY
;
A
#
# COMPACT_ATOMS: atom_id res chain seq x y z
N MET A 1 -10.20 -1.49 14.45
CA MET A 1 -9.40 -2.55 15.09
C MET A 1 -10.21 -3.73 15.66
N LYS A 2 -11.03 -3.62 16.72
CA LYS A 2 -11.74 -4.80 17.27
C LYS A 2 -12.76 -5.42 16.30
N ILE A 3 -13.57 -4.60 15.62
CA ILE A 3 -14.57 -5.05 14.65
C ILE A 3 -13.92 -5.67 13.40
N GLU A 4 -12.88 -5.06 12.85
CA GLU A 4 -12.13 -5.59 11.69
C GLU A 4 -11.56 -6.99 11.98
N ARG A 5 -11.03 -7.22 13.18
CA ARG A 5 -10.55 -8.54 13.59
C ARG A 5 -11.68 -9.57 13.59
N ILE A 6 -12.83 -9.21 14.15
CA ILE A 6 -14.00 -10.10 14.19
C ILE A 6 -14.42 -10.46 12.76
N ILE A 7 -14.51 -9.47 11.86
CA ILE A 7 -14.85 -9.69 10.46
C ILE A 7 -13.83 -10.62 9.79
N LEU A 8 -12.53 -10.38 9.97
CA LEU A 8 -11.48 -11.22 9.38
C LEU A 8 -11.51 -12.66 9.91
N PHE A 9 -11.80 -12.86 11.21
CA PHE A 9 -11.98 -14.20 11.77
C PHE A 9 -13.23 -14.89 11.23
N CYS A 10 -14.36 -14.19 11.07
CA CYS A 10 -15.55 -14.73 10.45
C CYS A 10 -15.29 -15.16 8.99
N LEU A 11 -14.59 -14.33 8.22
CA LEU A 11 -14.20 -14.63 6.85
C LEU A 11 -13.22 -15.81 6.78
N LEU A 12 -12.25 -15.86 7.69
CA LEU A 12 -11.30 -16.97 7.80
C LEU A 12 -12.03 -18.28 8.07
N PHE A 13 -12.92 -18.29 9.07
CA PHE A 13 -13.69 -19.49 9.42
C PHE A 13 -14.59 -19.94 8.26
N LEU A 14 -15.28 -19.00 7.61
CA LEU A 14 -16.12 -19.30 6.44
C LEU A 14 -15.30 -19.90 5.30
N ASN A 15 -14.11 -19.37 5.03
CA ASN A 15 -13.25 -19.86 3.97
C ASN A 15 -12.68 -21.26 4.32
N CYS A 16 -12.21 -21.48 5.55
CA CYS A 16 -11.78 -22.80 6.00
C CYS A 16 -12.92 -23.83 5.96
N ALA A 17 -14.14 -23.46 6.35
CA ALA A 17 -15.32 -24.32 6.26
C ALA A 17 -15.67 -24.66 4.80
N THR A 18 -15.48 -23.71 3.88
CA THR A 18 -15.68 -23.94 2.44
C THR A 18 -14.68 -24.95 1.90
N ILE A 19 -13.38 -24.77 2.20
CA ILE A 19 -12.32 -25.72 1.83
C ILE A 19 -12.66 -27.10 2.37
N PHE A 20 -12.94 -27.19 3.68
CA PHE A 20 -13.29 -28.46 4.31
C PHE A 20 -14.50 -29.13 3.66
N THR A 21 -15.54 -28.37 3.29
CA THR A 21 -16.72 -28.91 2.62
C THR A 21 -16.38 -29.51 1.26
N PHE A 22 -15.52 -28.86 0.46
CA PHE A 22 -15.07 -29.40 -0.82
C PHE A 22 -14.12 -30.58 -0.66
N SER A 23 -13.24 -30.53 0.32
CA SER A 23 -12.32 -31.62 0.64
C SER A 23 -13.08 -32.86 1.10
N ASN A 24 -14.15 -32.70 1.88
CA ASN A 24 -14.96 -33.79 2.42
C ASN A 24 -15.83 -34.54 1.37
N GLN A 25 -15.88 -34.07 0.11
CA GLN A 25 -16.61 -34.76 -0.96
C GLN A 25 -15.82 -35.97 -1.46
N ASN A 26 -16.50 -37.09 -1.77
CA ASN A 26 -15.85 -38.22 -2.41
C ASN A 26 -15.27 -37.85 -3.78
N GLY A 27 -14.25 -38.58 -4.22
CA GLY A 27 -13.55 -38.30 -5.48
C GLY A 27 -14.48 -38.28 -6.69
N SER A 28 -15.49 -39.16 -6.74
CA SER A 28 -16.52 -39.21 -7.78
C SER A 28 -17.34 -37.92 -7.87
N ASP A 29 -17.73 -37.37 -6.72
CA ASP A 29 -18.67 -36.25 -6.63
C ASP A 29 -17.97 -34.94 -7.00
N SER A 30 -16.76 -34.73 -6.46
CA SER A 30 -15.88 -33.62 -6.84
C SER A 30 -15.53 -33.66 -8.35
N SER A 31 -15.29 -34.87 -8.86
CA SER A 31 -15.04 -35.15 -10.27
C SER A 31 -16.28 -34.85 -11.13
N SER A 32 -17.49 -35.12 -10.65
CA SER A 32 -18.74 -34.80 -11.34
C SER A 32 -19.00 -33.29 -11.38
N LEU A 33 -18.87 -32.61 -10.24
CA LEU A 33 -19.09 -31.16 -10.12
C LEU A 33 -18.16 -30.36 -11.06
N SER A 34 -16.87 -30.64 -11.02
CA SER A 34 -15.88 -30.02 -11.94
C SER A 34 -16.15 -30.38 -13.41
N GLY A 35 -16.69 -31.57 -13.68
CA GLY A 35 -17.12 -31.99 -15.01
C GLY A 35 -18.31 -31.21 -15.55
N ALA A 36 -19.31 -30.94 -14.71
CA ALA A 36 -20.48 -30.13 -15.08
C ALA A 36 -20.08 -28.69 -15.45
N VAL A 37 -19.22 -28.06 -14.63
CA VAL A 37 -18.67 -26.73 -14.91
C VAL A 37 -17.86 -26.72 -16.20
N ALA A 38 -16.97 -27.71 -16.39
CA ALA A 38 -16.16 -27.82 -17.60
C ALA A 38 -17.03 -27.98 -18.85
N THR A 39 -18.10 -28.76 -18.78
CA THR A 39 -19.05 -28.97 -19.89
C THR A 39 -19.74 -27.65 -20.25
N LYS A 40 -20.25 -26.92 -19.25
CA LYS A 40 -20.88 -25.61 -19.45
C LYS A 40 -19.92 -24.61 -20.07
N LEU A 41 -18.65 -24.58 -19.67
CA LEU A 41 -17.63 -23.70 -20.25
C LEU A 41 -17.35 -24.04 -21.72
N VAL A 42 -17.19 -25.33 -22.03
CA VAL A 42 -16.95 -25.80 -23.40
C VAL A 42 -18.15 -25.49 -24.30
N ASP A 43 -19.38 -25.72 -23.84
CA ASP A 43 -20.61 -25.41 -24.57
C ASP A 43 -20.75 -23.90 -24.82
N THR A 44 -20.52 -23.09 -23.80
CA THR A 44 -20.54 -21.62 -23.91
C THR A 44 -19.54 -21.14 -24.95
N TYR A 45 -18.31 -21.66 -24.94
CA TYR A 45 -17.29 -21.33 -25.92
C TYR A 45 -17.67 -21.79 -27.34
N SER A 46 -18.22 -23.00 -27.49
CA SER A 46 -18.69 -23.56 -28.75
C SER A 46 -19.72 -22.64 -29.40
N ASN A 47 -20.70 -22.19 -28.62
CA ASN A 47 -21.76 -21.29 -29.05
C ASN A 47 -21.21 -19.90 -29.38
N ALA A 48 -20.37 -19.32 -28.52
CA ALA A 48 -19.80 -17.98 -28.74
C ALA A 48 -18.88 -17.90 -29.98
N LYS A 49 -18.28 -19.01 -30.40
CA LYS A 49 -17.39 -19.09 -31.57
C LYS A 49 -18.03 -19.74 -32.79
N ASN A 50 -19.33 -20.09 -32.75
CA ASN A 50 -20.01 -20.86 -33.79
C ASN A 50 -19.21 -22.09 -34.26
N LYS A 51 -18.49 -22.74 -33.33
CA LYS A 51 -17.69 -23.93 -33.62
C LYS A 51 -18.48 -25.16 -33.24
N THR A 52 -18.55 -26.12 -34.14
CA THR A 52 -19.14 -27.45 -33.88
C THR A 52 -18.01 -28.45 -33.68
N PHE A 53 -17.92 -29.02 -32.48
CA PHE A 53 -16.96 -30.08 -32.18
C PHE A 53 -17.62 -31.45 -32.40
N SER A 54 -16.87 -32.39 -32.97
CA SER A 54 -17.24 -33.81 -32.93
C SER A 54 -17.37 -34.29 -31.48
N HIS A 55 -18.21 -35.29 -31.23
CA HIS A 55 -18.33 -35.93 -29.90
C HIS A 55 -16.97 -36.32 -29.30
N ALA A 56 -16.06 -36.86 -30.11
CA ALA A 56 -14.73 -37.25 -29.66
C ALA A 56 -13.87 -36.04 -29.26
N GLN A 57 -13.95 -34.96 -30.04
CA GLN A 57 -13.24 -33.71 -29.77
C GLN A 57 -13.77 -33.02 -28.52
N LYS A 58 -15.10 -32.94 -28.39
CA LYS A 58 -15.80 -32.36 -27.25
C LYS A 58 -15.42 -33.09 -25.96
N ASN A 59 -15.45 -34.42 -25.96
CA ASN A 59 -15.05 -35.23 -24.80
C ASN A 59 -13.58 -35.00 -24.39
N LYS A 60 -12.66 -34.92 -25.36
CA LYS A 60 -11.23 -34.66 -25.08
C LYS A 60 -11.00 -33.27 -24.47
N ILE A 61 -11.67 -32.25 -25.03
CA ILE A 61 -11.57 -30.87 -24.53
C ILE A 61 -12.17 -30.79 -23.13
N THR A 62 -13.38 -31.30 -22.92
CA THR A 62 -14.05 -31.29 -21.61
C THR A 62 -13.23 -32.00 -20.52
N LYS A 63 -12.59 -33.14 -20.84
CA LYS A 63 -11.70 -33.84 -19.88
C LYS A 63 -10.51 -32.98 -19.46
N SER A 64 -9.92 -32.24 -20.41
CA SER A 64 -8.78 -31.36 -20.14
C SER A 64 -9.22 -30.12 -19.35
N THR A 65 -10.32 -29.48 -19.76
CA THR A 65 -10.93 -28.34 -19.08
C THR A 65 -11.29 -28.68 -17.63
N LYS A 66 -11.84 -29.87 -17.37
CA LYS A 66 -12.16 -30.35 -16.02
C LYS A 66 -10.94 -30.36 -15.11
N ALA A 67 -9.80 -30.87 -15.59
CA ALA A 67 -8.58 -30.90 -14.80
C ALA A 67 -8.12 -29.48 -14.43
N VAL A 68 -8.21 -28.53 -15.37
CA VAL A 68 -7.92 -27.12 -15.15
C VAL A 68 -8.89 -26.52 -14.13
N VAL A 69 -10.21 -26.66 -14.34
CA VAL A 69 -11.25 -26.13 -13.43
C VAL A 69 -11.02 -26.60 -12.00
N ARG A 70 -10.73 -27.89 -11.79
CA ARG A 70 -10.47 -28.43 -10.46
C ARG A 70 -9.23 -27.80 -9.83
N LYS A 71 -8.12 -27.77 -10.55
CA LYS A 71 -6.85 -27.20 -10.05
C LYS A 71 -6.97 -25.68 -9.78
N SER A 72 -7.76 -24.97 -10.57
CA SER A 72 -8.07 -23.56 -10.36
C SER A 72 -8.96 -23.32 -9.14
N ALA A 73 -9.90 -24.21 -8.82
CA ALA A 73 -10.73 -24.08 -7.62
C ALA A 73 -9.88 -24.15 -6.35
N HIS A 74 -9.04 -25.20 -6.25
CA HIS A 74 -8.06 -25.36 -5.18
C HIS A 74 -7.14 -24.14 -5.04
N PHE A 75 -6.54 -23.68 -6.16
CA PHE A 75 -5.75 -22.45 -6.16
C PHE A 75 -6.52 -21.23 -5.64
N LEU A 76 -7.77 -21.02 -6.07
CA LEU A 76 -8.57 -19.84 -5.70
C LEU A 76 -9.05 -19.87 -4.24
N GLU A 77 -9.34 -21.04 -3.71
CA GLU A 77 -9.71 -21.24 -2.30
C GLU A 77 -8.56 -20.82 -1.38
N TYR A 78 -7.36 -21.35 -1.64
CA TYR A 78 -6.17 -21.02 -0.87
C TYR A 78 -5.63 -19.61 -1.17
N PHE A 79 -5.83 -19.09 -2.38
CA PHE A 79 -5.59 -17.68 -2.70
C PHE A 79 -6.41 -16.75 -1.79
N THR A 80 -7.69 -17.06 -1.61
CA THR A 80 -8.57 -16.29 -0.73
C THR A 80 -8.15 -16.44 0.74
N LEU A 81 -7.77 -17.65 1.15
CA LEU A 81 -7.24 -17.93 2.48
C LEU A 81 -5.98 -17.08 2.78
N GLY A 82 -5.05 -17.03 1.83
CA GLY A 82 -3.81 -16.26 1.94
C GLY A 82 -4.03 -14.76 2.07
N ILE A 83 -4.98 -14.19 1.33
CA ILE A 83 -5.40 -12.79 1.49
C ILE A 83 -5.92 -12.55 2.91
N ILE A 84 -6.90 -13.34 3.35
CA ILE A 84 -7.56 -13.15 4.65
C ILE A 84 -6.55 -13.28 5.79
N PHE A 85 -5.72 -14.32 5.75
CA PHE A 85 -4.76 -14.60 6.81
C PHE A 85 -3.61 -13.58 6.84
N TYR A 86 -3.11 -13.12 5.68
CA TYR A 86 -2.16 -12.00 5.62
C TYR A 86 -2.74 -10.72 6.24
N LEU A 87 -3.98 -10.37 5.90
CA LEU A 87 -4.66 -9.21 6.49
C LEU A 87 -4.82 -9.35 8.01
N LEU A 88 -5.08 -10.56 8.49
CA LEU A 88 -5.14 -10.87 9.92
C LEU A 88 -3.76 -10.69 10.60
N MET A 89 -2.69 -11.29 10.06
CA MET A 89 -1.32 -11.14 10.58
C MET A 89 -0.89 -9.67 10.65
N ARG A 90 -1.25 -8.88 9.63
CA ARG A 90 -1.01 -7.44 9.62
C ARG A 90 -1.80 -6.72 10.71
N ASN A 91 -3.07 -7.04 10.90
CA ASN A 91 -3.92 -6.42 11.93
C ASN A 91 -3.39 -6.69 13.36
N TYR A 92 -2.73 -7.83 13.57
CA TYR A 92 -2.03 -8.19 14.80
C TYR A 92 -0.58 -7.69 14.89
N ARG A 93 -0.07 -7.01 13.85
CA ARG A 93 1.29 -6.46 13.78
C ARG A 93 2.39 -7.51 14.00
N ILE A 94 2.19 -8.71 13.47
CA ILE A 94 3.22 -9.77 13.47
C ILE A 94 4.43 -9.29 12.66
N SER A 95 5.65 -9.53 13.16
CA SER A 95 6.91 -9.01 12.60
C SER A 95 7.17 -9.44 11.15
N HIS A 96 6.80 -10.67 10.78
CA HIS A 96 6.98 -11.22 9.44
C HIS A 96 5.65 -11.79 8.93
N PRO A 97 4.68 -10.94 8.55
CA PRO A 97 3.32 -11.37 8.27
C PRO A 97 3.26 -12.29 7.03
N VAL A 98 4.06 -12.03 6.01
CA VAL A 98 4.11 -12.85 4.78
C VAL A 98 4.62 -14.26 5.06
N ILE A 99 5.75 -14.38 5.75
CA ILE A 99 6.35 -15.68 6.11
C ILE A 99 5.41 -16.45 7.02
N SER A 100 4.76 -15.77 7.97
CA SER A 100 3.79 -16.37 8.88
C SER A 100 2.56 -16.89 8.14
N THR A 101 2.06 -16.15 7.14
CA THR A 101 0.96 -16.58 6.28
C THR A 101 1.33 -17.81 5.47
N ILE A 102 2.44 -17.74 4.72
CA ILE A 102 2.89 -18.86 3.88
C ILE A 102 3.11 -20.11 4.72
N GLY A 103 3.75 -19.99 5.88
CA GLY A 103 3.98 -21.12 6.78
C GLY A 103 2.68 -21.73 7.32
N PHE A 104 1.73 -20.89 7.76
CA PHE A 104 0.44 -21.36 8.27
C PHE A 104 -0.38 -22.07 7.18
N VAL A 105 -0.51 -21.44 6.02
CA VAL A 105 -1.36 -21.96 4.94
C VAL A 105 -0.73 -23.19 4.29
N PHE A 106 0.61 -23.26 4.17
CA PHE A 106 1.31 -24.48 3.77
C PHE A 106 1.01 -25.64 4.72
N ALA A 107 1.07 -25.41 6.04
CA ALA A 107 0.71 -26.42 7.03
C ALA A 107 -0.77 -26.84 6.89
N PHE A 108 -1.68 -25.87 6.68
CA PHE A 108 -3.09 -26.15 6.46
C PHE A 108 -3.34 -26.99 5.20
N ALA A 109 -2.68 -26.67 4.09
CA ALA A 109 -2.76 -27.45 2.85
C ALA A 109 -2.28 -28.90 3.02
N ILE A 110 -1.22 -29.12 3.81
CA ILE A 110 -0.79 -30.47 4.18
C ILE A 110 -1.89 -31.20 4.96
N THR A 111 -2.50 -30.53 5.95
CA THR A 111 -3.58 -31.17 6.73
C THR A 111 -4.80 -31.51 5.89
N ASP A 112 -5.12 -30.68 4.90
CA ASP A 112 -6.23 -30.93 3.98
C ASP A 112 -5.96 -32.13 3.08
N GLU A 113 -4.77 -32.25 2.50
CA GLU A 113 -4.38 -33.42 1.69
C GLU A 113 -4.32 -34.71 2.51
N ILE A 114 -3.89 -34.63 3.77
CA ILE A 114 -3.97 -35.76 4.71
C ILE A 114 -5.42 -36.13 4.97
N HIS A 115 -6.33 -35.17 5.18
CA HIS A 115 -7.76 -35.44 5.36
C HIS A 115 -8.35 -36.12 4.12
N GLN A 116 -8.03 -35.61 2.93
CA GLN A 116 -8.49 -36.18 1.67
C GLN A 116 -8.00 -37.61 1.43
N PHE A 117 -6.84 -38.01 1.97
CA PHE A 117 -6.35 -39.39 1.90
C PHE A 117 -7.32 -40.40 2.53
N PHE A 118 -8.12 -39.98 3.53
CA PHE A 118 -9.09 -40.85 4.20
C PHE A 118 -10.47 -40.88 3.52
N ILE A 119 -10.63 -40.16 2.41
CA ILE A 119 -11.91 -40.05 1.69
C ILE A 119 -11.92 -41.01 0.50
N ALA A 120 -13.07 -41.65 0.28
CA ALA A 120 -13.26 -42.58 -0.81
C ALA A 120 -12.96 -41.94 -2.19
N ASP A 121 -12.26 -42.68 -3.03
CA ASP A 121 -11.86 -42.29 -4.39
C ASP A 121 -10.95 -41.06 -4.49
N ARG A 122 -10.31 -40.65 -3.39
CA ARG A 122 -9.26 -39.62 -3.38
C ARG A 122 -7.88 -40.22 -3.21
N ALA A 123 -6.87 -39.47 -3.66
CA ALA A 123 -5.47 -39.80 -3.48
C ALA A 123 -4.73 -38.53 -3.14
N ALA A 124 -3.99 -38.53 -2.03
CA ALA A 124 -3.15 -37.41 -1.65
C ALA A 124 -2.01 -37.22 -2.65
N ARG A 125 -1.72 -35.97 -3.01
CA ARG A 125 -0.66 -35.64 -3.97
C ARG A 125 0.09 -34.41 -3.52
N LEU A 126 1.43 -34.52 -3.50
CA LEU A 126 2.31 -33.37 -3.23
C LEU A 126 2.08 -32.20 -4.20
N PHE A 127 1.65 -32.49 -5.44
CA PHE A 127 1.29 -31.46 -6.42
C PHE A 127 0.01 -30.69 -6.11
N ASP A 128 -0.89 -31.23 -5.28
CA ASP A 128 -2.09 -30.51 -4.82
C ASP A 128 -1.69 -29.53 -3.71
N VAL A 129 -0.92 -29.96 -2.70
CA VAL A 129 -0.29 -29.07 -1.69
C VAL A 129 0.46 -27.91 -2.35
N ALA A 130 1.24 -28.19 -3.40
CA ALA A 130 2.03 -27.18 -4.10
C ALA A 130 1.15 -26.11 -4.78
N ILE A 131 -0.01 -26.49 -5.32
CA ILE A 131 -0.93 -25.57 -6.00
C ILE A 131 -1.68 -24.71 -4.99
N ASP A 132 -2.10 -25.32 -3.88
CA ASP A 132 -2.74 -24.62 -2.77
C ASP A 132 -1.80 -23.55 -2.18
N THR A 133 -0.55 -23.95 -1.92
CA THR A 133 0.49 -23.05 -1.42
C THR A 133 0.84 -21.94 -2.43
N ALA A 134 0.81 -22.25 -3.73
CA ALA A 134 0.98 -21.23 -4.78
C ALA A 134 -0.17 -20.23 -4.78
N GLY A 135 -1.41 -20.70 -4.62
CA GLY A 135 -2.60 -19.85 -4.45
C GLY A 135 -2.42 -18.87 -3.31
N ASP A 136 -2.13 -19.39 -2.12
CA ASP A 136 -1.85 -18.61 -0.91
C ASP A 136 -0.75 -17.57 -1.12
N THR A 137 0.40 -18.00 -1.64
CA THR A 137 1.55 -17.11 -1.87
C THR A 137 1.17 -15.95 -2.79
N VAL A 138 0.46 -16.22 -3.88
CA VAL A 138 -0.02 -15.18 -4.80
C VAL A 138 -1.01 -14.25 -4.11
N GLY A 139 -1.93 -14.78 -3.31
CA GLY A 139 -2.89 -14.00 -2.51
C GLY A 139 -2.21 -13.06 -1.52
N ALA A 140 -1.22 -13.56 -0.79
CA ALA A 140 -0.41 -12.77 0.14
C ALA A 140 0.38 -11.67 -0.59
N LEU A 141 1.02 -11.98 -1.72
CA LEU A 141 1.79 -11.01 -2.51
C LEU A 141 0.91 -9.90 -3.12
N ILE A 142 -0.26 -10.24 -3.68
CA ILE A 142 -1.22 -9.25 -4.18
C ILE A 142 -1.69 -8.35 -3.03
N SER A 143 -1.89 -8.92 -1.85
CA SER A 143 -2.27 -8.15 -0.67
C SER A 143 -1.19 -7.16 -0.22
N ILE A 144 0.10 -7.48 -0.45
CA ILE A 144 1.18 -6.50 -0.27
C ILE A 144 1.02 -5.37 -1.28
N ALA A 145 0.86 -5.66 -2.57
CA ALA A 145 0.75 -4.64 -3.61
C ALA A 145 -0.43 -3.68 -3.36
N ILE A 146 -1.58 -4.21 -2.93
CA ILE A 146 -2.80 -3.42 -2.70
C ILE A 146 -2.75 -2.68 -1.37
N PHE A 147 -2.34 -3.36 -0.29
CA PHE A 147 -2.51 -2.83 1.07
C PHE A 147 -1.22 -2.32 1.70
N ASN A 148 -0.07 -2.50 1.04
CA ASN A 148 1.21 -1.92 1.41
C ASN A 148 1.74 -0.96 0.33
N PRO A 149 0.98 0.09 -0.06
CA PRO A 149 1.58 1.17 -0.83
C PRO A 149 2.58 1.85 0.11
N SER A 150 3.85 1.49 -0.05
CA SER A 150 4.98 2.09 0.66
C SER A 150 5.30 3.46 0.07
N ILE A 151 4.28 4.24 -0.30
CA ILE A 151 4.48 5.45 -1.08
C ILE A 151 4.48 6.61 -0.11
N ARG A 152 5.68 6.92 0.37
CA ARG A 152 6.03 8.29 0.74
C ARG A 152 6.32 9.00 -0.57
N THR A 153 5.53 10.00 -0.91
CA THR A 153 5.73 10.77 -2.13
C THR A 153 5.56 12.25 -1.85
N PHE A 154 6.41 13.03 -2.49
CA PHE A 154 6.17 14.45 -2.67
C PHE A 154 5.39 14.65 -3.97
N GLU A 155 4.51 15.63 -3.98
CA GLU A 155 3.70 16.02 -5.14
C GLU A 155 3.71 17.54 -5.22
N LYS A 156 3.54 18.09 -6.43
CA LYS A 156 3.26 19.51 -6.59
C LYS A 156 1.83 19.77 -6.12
N ILE A 157 1.59 20.92 -5.50
CA ILE A 157 0.20 21.41 -5.33
C ILE A 157 -0.42 21.68 -6.70
N SER A 158 -1.75 21.81 -6.80
CA SER A 158 -2.38 22.17 -8.08
C SER A 158 -1.82 23.48 -8.64
N TYR A 159 -1.92 23.67 -9.96
CA TYR A 159 -1.49 24.94 -10.57
C TYR A 159 -2.33 26.11 -10.02
N GLU A 160 -3.61 25.86 -9.76
CA GLU A 160 -4.54 26.82 -9.19
C GLU A 160 -4.09 27.27 -7.79
N GLN A 161 -3.73 26.31 -6.92
CA GLN A 161 -3.21 26.61 -5.59
C GLN A 161 -1.80 27.24 -5.66
N PHE A 162 -0.97 26.83 -6.62
CA PHE A 162 0.33 27.43 -6.88
C PHE A 162 0.22 28.90 -7.30
N ALA A 163 -0.68 29.23 -8.24
CA ALA A 163 -0.92 30.58 -8.71
C ALA A 163 -1.43 31.49 -7.59
N LYS A 164 -2.24 30.94 -6.67
CA LYS A 164 -2.74 31.63 -5.48
C LYS A 164 -1.65 31.91 -4.45
N ASP A 165 -0.79 30.94 -4.15
CA ASP A 165 0.14 31.01 -3.02
C ASP A 165 1.54 31.52 -3.38
N ILE A 166 1.95 31.38 -4.64
CA ILE A 166 3.32 31.63 -5.11
C ILE A 166 3.31 32.67 -6.23
N ALA A 167 2.87 32.29 -7.43
CA ALA A 167 2.80 33.17 -8.60
C ALA A 167 2.04 32.49 -9.74
N ASP A 168 1.29 33.27 -10.52
CA ASP A 168 0.72 32.83 -11.80
C ASP A 168 1.80 32.72 -12.89
N ASP A 169 2.74 31.80 -12.68
CA ASP A 169 3.88 31.51 -13.56
C ASP A 169 3.94 30.01 -13.85
N ARG A 170 3.41 29.63 -15.01
CA ARG A 170 3.40 28.24 -15.48
C ARG A 170 4.78 27.69 -15.79
N GLY A 171 5.71 28.53 -16.24
CA GLY A 171 7.09 28.12 -16.50
C GLY A 171 7.80 27.74 -15.20
N LEU A 172 7.62 28.53 -14.14
CA LEU A 172 8.10 28.20 -12.81
C LEU A 172 7.46 26.91 -12.29
N TYR A 173 6.13 26.81 -12.37
CA TYR A 173 5.39 25.63 -11.91
C TYR A 173 5.88 24.33 -12.56
N GLU A 174 6.12 24.34 -13.86
CA GLU A 174 6.57 23.15 -14.59
C GLU A 174 8.04 22.83 -14.30
N SER A 175 8.89 23.85 -14.13
CA SER A 175 10.35 23.68 -14.01
C SER A 175 10.89 23.37 -12.61
N PHE A 176 10.18 23.73 -11.52
CA PHE A 176 10.72 23.46 -10.19
C PHE A 176 10.70 21.97 -9.85
N GLU A 177 11.72 21.50 -9.13
CA GLU A 177 11.92 20.09 -8.82
C GLU A 177 11.29 19.70 -7.48
N LEU A 178 10.82 18.46 -7.39
CA LEU A 178 10.37 17.88 -6.12
C LEU A 178 11.58 17.51 -5.23
N PRO A 179 11.40 17.49 -3.90
CA PRO A 179 12.47 17.08 -2.98
C PRO A 179 13.04 15.70 -3.31
N MET A 180 14.37 15.63 -3.37
CA MET A 180 15.12 14.40 -3.63
C MET A 180 16.23 14.21 -2.59
N ARG A 181 16.67 12.96 -2.44
CA ARG A 181 17.82 12.62 -1.59
C ARG A 181 19.09 12.71 -2.43
N ASP A 182 20.11 13.36 -1.88
CA ASP A 182 21.42 13.47 -2.56
C ASP A 182 22.12 12.13 -2.75
N THR A 183 21.99 11.22 -1.78
CA THR A 183 22.63 9.91 -1.80
C THR A 183 21.69 8.82 -1.31
N LYS A 184 22.06 7.55 -1.59
CA LYS A 184 21.32 6.37 -1.11
C LYS A 184 21.19 6.32 0.43
N SER A 185 22.05 7.03 1.16
CA SER A 185 22.11 7.01 2.63
C SER A 185 21.65 8.32 3.29
N THR A 186 21.38 9.39 2.54
CA THR A 186 20.93 10.68 3.10
C THR A 186 19.57 10.55 3.78
N ALA A 187 19.40 10.95 5.03
CA ALA A 187 18.09 10.78 5.70
C ALA A 187 17.03 11.76 5.18
N GLY A 188 17.44 13.00 4.89
CA GLY A 188 16.57 14.10 4.51
C GLY A 188 16.32 14.23 3.01
N TYR A 189 15.20 14.86 2.69
CA TYR A 189 14.83 15.33 1.35
C TYR A 189 14.91 16.85 1.35
N ASP A 190 15.82 17.40 0.54
CA ASP A 190 16.06 18.85 0.51
C ASP A 190 14.88 19.59 -0.13
N ILE A 191 14.44 20.67 0.52
CA ILE A 191 13.35 21.55 0.07
C ILE A 191 13.95 22.86 -0.43
N TYR A 192 13.75 23.12 -1.71
CA TYR A 192 14.37 24.22 -2.46
C TYR A 192 13.53 25.50 -2.48
N LEU A 193 14.22 26.63 -2.51
CA LEU A 193 13.59 27.93 -2.73
C LEU A 193 13.05 28.10 -4.14
N LEU A 194 11.83 28.64 -4.25
CA LEU A 194 11.23 29.03 -5.52
C LEU A 194 11.59 30.46 -5.96
N GLU A 195 12.08 31.28 -5.03
CA GLU A 195 12.49 32.67 -5.27
C GLU A 195 13.74 33.05 -4.45
N ASN A 196 14.39 34.15 -4.83
CA ASN A 196 15.47 34.71 -4.03
C ASN A 196 14.91 35.30 -2.74
N ILE A 197 15.59 35.08 -1.62
CA ILE A 197 15.22 35.67 -0.34
C ILE A 197 16.39 36.43 0.28
N SER A 198 16.07 37.42 1.10
CA SER A 198 17.03 38.19 1.87
C SER A 198 16.45 38.47 3.24
N LEU A 199 17.22 38.21 4.30
CA LEU A 199 16.81 38.34 5.69
C LEU A 199 17.84 39.16 6.46
N LYS A 200 17.43 40.28 7.04
CA LYS A 200 18.23 41.04 8.01
C LYS A 200 18.28 40.28 9.36
N PRO A 201 19.26 40.56 10.22
CA PRO A 201 19.25 40.09 11.61
C PRO A 201 17.91 40.33 12.29
N GLY A 202 17.36 39.29 12.93
CA GLY A 202 16.06 39.30 13.60
C GLY A 202 14.83 39.17 12.70
N GLU A 203 14.98 39.25 11.37
CA GLU A 203 13.86 39.18 10.42
C GLU A 203 13.34 37.74 10.29
N THR A 204 12.02 37.61 10.13
CA THR A 204 11.35 36.34 9.81
C THR A 204 10.69 36.40 8.44
N LYS A 205 10.71 35.30 7.68
CA LYS A 205 10.00 35.19 6.39
C LYS A 205 9.22 33.88 6.31
N LYS A 206 7.94 33.96 5.93
CA LYS A 206 7.10 32.82 5.52
C LYS A 206 7.38 32.54 4.05
N ILE A 207 7.68 31.29 3.70
CA ILE A 207 8.14 30.88 2.38
C ILE A 207 7.27 29.71 1.91
N PRO A 208 6.63 29.81 0.73
CA PRO A 208 5.92 28.70 0.13
C PRO A 208 6.90 27.71 -0.48
N THR A 209 6.55 26.42 -0.45
CA THR A 209 7.41 25.35 -1.00
C THR A 209 6.92 24.82 -2.35
N GLY A 210 5.66 25.07 -2.70
CA GLY A 210 5.01 24.54 -3.90
C GLY A 210 4.71 23.04 -3.85
N ILE A 211 4.96 22.39 -2.72
CA ILE A 211 4.83 20.94 -2.56
C ILE A 211 3.84 20.56 -1.48
N LYS A 212 3.28 19.37 -1.64
CA LYS A 212 2.55 18.59 -0.65
C LYS A 212 3.15 17.19 -0.58
N CYS A 213 2.82 16.42 0.45
CA CYS A 213 3.32 15.05 0.55
C CYS A 213 2.31 14.09 1.16
N ARG A 214 2.33 12.84 0.68
CA ARG A 214 1.48 11.75 1.15
C ARG A 214 2.35 10.61 1.68
N PHE A 215 1.98 10.06 2.83
CA PHE A 215 2.71 9.01 3.54
C PHE A 215 1.78 8.21 4.48
N GLN A 216 2.31 7.24 5.22
CA GLN A 216 1.48 6.35 6.05
C GLN A 216 0.92 7.07 7.27
N LYS A 217 -0.28 6.68 7.73
CA LYS A 217 -0.96 7.32 8.87
C LYS A 217 -0.17 7.27 10.19
N ASN A 218 0.73 6.32 10.36
CA ASN A 218 1.58 6.17 11.55
C ASN A 218 2.99 6.77 11.36
N GLU A 219 3.13 7.67 10.39
CA GLU A 219 4.35 8.40 10.09
C GLU A 219 4.09 9.90 10.13
N VAL A 220 5.16 10.67 10.31
CA VAL A 220 5.18 12.13 10.30
C VAL A 220 6.32 12.56 9.38
N LEU A 221 6.14 13.65 8.65
CA LEU A 221 7.26 14.33 8.00
C LEU A 221 7.76 15.46 8.90
N LEU A 222 8.99 15.32 9.39
CA LEU A 222 9.67 16.36 10.15
C LEU A 222 10.37 17.31 9.19
N LEU A 223 10.10 18.60 9.32
CA LEU A 223 10.84 19.66 8.64
C LEU A 223 11.91 20.21 9.57
N ILE A 224 13.17 20.10 9.17
CA ILE A 224 14.33 20.51 9.97
C ILE A 224 15.22 21.39 9.11
N VAL A 225 15.76 22.46 9.69
CA VAL A 225 16.75 23.31 9.01
C VAL A 225 17.96 22.47 8.58
N ARG A 226 18.48 22.71 7.37
CA ARG A 226 19.72 22.07 6.92
C ARG A 226 20.89 22.50 7.80
N SER A 227 21.81 21.57 8.07
CA SER A 227 22.94 21.82 8.97
C SER A 227 23.76 23.05 8.55
N SER A 228 24.01 23.21 7.24
CA SER A 228 24.73 24.37 6.69
C SER A 228 24.02 25.70 6.97
N MET A 229 22.69 25.74 6.85
CA MET A 229 21.90 26.95 7.12
C MET A 229 21.96 27.35 8.59
N GLY A 230 21.85 26.37 9.50
CA GLY A 230 21.96 26.60 10.94
C GLY A 230 23.39 26.97 11.37
N PHE A 231 24.41 26.37 10.76
CA PHE A 231 25.81 26.53 11.17
C PHE A 231 26.48 27.78 10.58
N LEU A 232 26.27 28.05 9.28
CA LEU A 232 26.93 29.16 8.59
C LEU A 232 26.18 30.49 8.72
N HIS A 233 24.86 30.44 8.87
CA HIS A 233 23.99 31.63 8.79
C HIS A 233 23.16 31.86 10.06
N ASN A 234 23.19 30.94 11.02
CA ASN A 234 22.29 30.93 12.18
C ASN A 234 20.81 31.13 11.79
N LEU A 235 20.39 30.48 10.70
CA LEU A 235 18.98 30.44 10.31
C LEU A 235 18.26 29.36 11.13
N ARG A 236 17.05 29.68 11.61
CA ARG A 236 16.18 28.76 12.34
C ARG A 236 14.80 28.69 11.71
N LEU A 237 14.13 27.55 11.87
CA LEU A 237 12.68 27.47 11.71
C LEU A 237 12.05 28.16 12.92
N VAL A 238 11.07 29.04 12.71
CA VAL A 238 10.41 29.76 13.81
C VAL A 238 9.69 28.79 14.76
N ASN A 239 9.19 27.68 14.24
CA ASN A 239 8.59 26.58 15.01
C ASN A 239 9.60 25.49 15.40
N GLN A 240 10.90 25.71 15.18
CA GLN A 240 12.04 24.79 15.41
C GLN A 240 12.01 23.49 14.60
N VAL A 241 10.95 22.71 14.72
CA VAL A 241 10.69 21.51 13.92
C VAL A 241 9.30 21.63 13.34
N GLY A 242 9.17 21.62 12.02
CA GLY A 242 7.87 21.54 11.38
C GLY A 242 7.33 20.11 11.47
N ILE A 243 6.11 19.97 11.94
CA ILE A 243 5.39 18.70 12.00
C ILE A 243 4.36 18.72 10.89
N ILE A 244 4.48 17.80 9.93
CA ILE A 244 3.47 17.59 8.90
C ILE A 244 2.82 16.24 9.17
N ASP A 245 1.51 16.29 9.45
CA ASP A 245 0.67 15.12 9.71
C ASP A 245 0.20 14.47 8.40
N ALA A 246 -0.10 13.17 8.46
CA ALA A 246 -0.46 12.39 7.27
C ALA A 246 -1.77 12.85 6.61
N ASP A 247 -2.68 13.44 7.38
CA ASP A 247 -3.96 14.00 6.95
C ASP A 247 -3.91 15.51 6.67
N TYR A 248 -2.71 16.11 6.69
CA TYR A 248 -2.50 17.45 6.13
C TYR A 248 -2.63 17.46 4.59
N TYR A 249 -2.35 16.34 3.95
CA TYR A 249 -2.44 16.14 2.50
C TYR A 249 -3.88 16.31 1.98
N ASP A 250 -4.07 17.08 0.91
CA ASP A 250 -5.39 17.39 0.30
C ASP A 250 -6.41 17.95 1.30
N ASN A 251 -5.95 18.69 2.32
CA ASN A 251 -6.87 19.42 3.20
C ASN A 251 -7.65 20.50 2.44
N ILE A 252 -8.80 20.87 3.00
CA ILE A 252 -9.77 21.77 2.35
C ILE A 252 -9.29 23.22 2.18
N ASP A 253 -8.29 23.64 2.96
CA ASP A 253 -7.87 25.04 3.01
C ASP A 253 -6.83 25.36 1.93
N ASN A 254 -5.82 24.48 1.75
CA ASN A 254 -4.68 24.73 0.87
C ASN A 254 -4.12 23.49 0.15
N GLU A 255 -4.90 22.41 0.04
CA GLU A 255 -4.50 21.12 -0.58
C GLU A 255 -3.32 20.39 0.11
N GLY A 256 -2.91 20.84 1.29
CA GLY A 256 -1.72 20.33 1.96
C GLY A 256 -0.43 21.00 1.51
N HIS A 257 -0.51 22.23 0.98
CA HIS A 257 0.67 23.03 0.66
C HIS A 257 1.53 23.23 1.91
N ILE A 258 2.76 22.71 1.86
CA ILE A 258 3.72 22.85 2.95
C ILE A 258 4.30 24.26 2.93
N TRP A 259 4.29 24.92 4.08
CA TRP A 259 4.92 26.22 4.28
C TRP A 259 6.08 26.10 5.26
N ILE A 260 7.13 26.90 5.06
CA ILE A 260 8.20 27.06 6.04
C ILE A 260 8.26 28.51 6.51
N LYS A 261 8.53 28.73 7.79
CA LYS A 261 8.79 30.07 8.32
C LYS A 261 10.14 30.06 9.00
N ILE A 262 11.05 30.87 8.49
CA ILE A 262 12.43 30.95 9.00
C ILE A 262 12.73 32.31 9.61
N GLN A 263 13.70 32.34 10.51
CA GLN A 263 14.24 33.54 11.14
C GLN A 263 15.76 33.57 10.97
N ASN A 264 16.30 34.76 10.73
CA ASN A 264 17.73 35.03 10.85
C ASN A 264 18.07 35.43 12.28
N GLU A 265 18.62 34.49 13.05
CA GLU A 265 19.14 34.74 14.40
C GLU A 265 20.63 35.11 14.39
N GLY A 266 21.23 35.25 13.20
CA GLY A 266 22.60 35.72 13.04
C GLY A 266 22.72 37.23 13.19
N ASP A 267 23.96 37.70 13.17
CA ASP A 267 24.34 39.12 13.25
C ASP A 267 24.50 39.77 11.86
N LYS A 268 24.47 38.98 10.79
CA LYS A 268 24.67 39.42 9.40
C LYS A 268 23.43 39.20 8.55
N LYS A 269 23.26 40.06 7.54
CA LYS A 269 22.25 39.86 6.50
C LYS A 269 22.55 38.57 5.73
N VAL A 270 21.54 37.73 5.56
CA VAL A 270 21.60 36.50 4.78
C VAL A 270 20.87 36.71 3.46
N THR A 271 21.41 36.21 2.36
CA THR A 271 20.76 36.24 1.05
C THR A 271 20.93 34.87 0.41
N LEU A 272 19.81 34.25 0.05
CA LEU A 272 19.75 32.92 -0.53
C LEU A 272 19.06 33.00 -1.89
N LYS A 273 19.53 32.19 -2.84
CA LYS A 273 19.06 32.20 -4.22
C LYS A 273 17.98 31.15 -4.45
N LYS A 274 17.12 31.40 -5.44
CA LYS A 274 16.23 30.38 -6.02
C LYS A 274 17.03 29.11 -6.32
N GLY A 275 16.48 27.96 -5.97
CA GLY A 275 17.12 26.65 -6.14
C GLY A 275 18.08 26.25 -5.01
N GLU A 276 18.33 27.11 -4.01
CA GLU A 276 19.05 26.68 -2.81
C GLU A 276 18.10 26.00 -1.82
N ALA A 277 18.54 24.91 -1.20
CA ALA A 277 17.78 24.21 -0.18
C ALA A 277 18.03 24.79 1.22
N ILE A 278 16.95 25.05 1.97
CA ILE A 278 17.01 25.64 3.32
C ILE A 278 16.65 24.62 4.41
N VAL A 279 15.62 23.83 4.13
CA VAL A 279 15.00 22.87 5.05
C VAL A 279 15.08 21.51 4.40
N GLN A 280 15.17 20.46 5.21
CA GLN A 280 15.06 19.07 4.78
C GLN A 280 13.90 18.39 5.48
N GLY A 281 13.20 17.52 4.76
CA GLY A 281 12.14 16.68 5.27
C GLY A 281 12.65 15.29 5.66
N ILE A 282 12.31 14.77 6.84
CA ILE A 282 12.62 13.40 7.26
C ILE A 282 11.33 12.68 7.67
N PHE A 283 11.02 11.57 7.02
CA PHE A 283 9.89 10.72 7.42
C PHE A 283 10.27 9.88 8.63
N MET A 284 9.46 9.95 9.69
CA MET A 284 9.65 9.17 10.92
C MET A 284 8.37 8.45 11.32
N LYS A 285 8.48 7.27 11.94
CA LYS A 285 7.34 6.64 12.61
C LYS A 285 7.10 7.29 13.95
N TYR A 286 5.83 7.44 14.33
CA TYR A 286 5.42 7.87 15.66
C TYR A 286 4.48 6.83 16.29
N MET A 287 4.33 6.92 17.62
CA MET A 287 3.50 6.00 18.41
C MET A 287 2.24 6.71 18.87
N LEU A 288 1.15 5.94 19.02
CA LEU A 288 -0.13 6.43 19.53
C LEU A 288 -0.29 6.06 21.00
N THR A 289 -1.11 6.84 21.72
CA THR A 289 -1.40 6.59 23.13
C THR A 289 -2.78 5.95 23.30
N SER A 290 -2.97 5.15 24.35
CA SER A 290 -4.23 4.43 24.59
C SER A 290 -5.48 5.30 24.83
N PRO A 291 -5.40 6.56 25.32
CA PRO A 291 -6.57 7.41 25.53
C PRO A 291 -7.19 8.06 24.27
N ASP A 292 -6.66 7.82 23.07
CA ASP A 292 -7.15 8.42 21.81
C ASP A 292 -8.54 7.87 21.41
N ARG A 293 -9.61 8.33 22.09
CA ARG A 293 -10.98 7.77 21.96
C ARG A 293 -11.93 8.58 21.09
N ARG A 294 -11.55 9.78 20.62
CA ARG A 294 -12.35 10.63 19.71
C ARG A 294 -11.43 11.49 18.83
N LEU A 295 -11.23 11.08 17.58
CA LEU A 295 -10.39 11.77 16.59
C LEU A 295 -11.21 12.10 15.34
N ASP A 296 -12.35 12.76 15.50
CA ASP A 296 -13.30 13.04 14.40
C ASP A 296 -13.10 14.44 13.79
N LYS A 297 -12.02 15.14 14.14
CA LYS A 297 -11.72 16.47 13.63
C LYS A 297 -10.98 16.36 12.30
N GLN A 298 -11.40 17.13 11.29
CA GLN A 298 -10.63 17.33 10.08
C GLN A 298 -9.49 18.32 10.34
N VAL A 299 -8.31 18.04 9.79
CA VAL A 299 -7.16 18.96 9.83
C VAL A 299 -7.48 20.21 9.01
N ARG A 300 -7.12 21.36 9.57
CA ARG A 300 -7.16 22.67 8.91
C ARG A 300 -5.76 23.22 8.80
N SER A 301 -5.52 24.10 7.83
CA SER A 301 -4.26 24.82 7.73
C SER A 301 -4.14 25.85 8.86
N ASP A 302 -3.03 25.80 9.62
CA ASP A 302 -2.63 26.86 10.55
C ASP A 302 -2.01 28.08 9.83
N TYR A 303 -1.85 27.99 8.51
CA TYR A 303 -1.16 28.95 7.64
C TYR A 303 -2.05 29.57 6.59
#